data_AF-A0A060YAY5-F1
#
_entry.id   AF-A0A060YAY5-F1
#
_cell.length_a   1.000
_cell.length_b   1.000
_cell.length_c   1.000
_cell.angle_alpha   90.00
_cell.angle_beta   90.00
_cell.angle_gamma   90.00
#
_symmetry.space_group_name_H-M   'P 1'
#
loop_
_entity.id
_entity.type
_entity.pdbx_description
1 polymer ?
#
loop_
_entity_poly.entity_id
_entity_poly.type
_entity_poly.pdbx_seq_one_letter_code
_entity_poly.pdbx_strand_id
1 'polypeptide(L)' 'IFHLSTLEERFSRLWTQCQRCQGSLHEDVLCTSRDCPIFYMRKKVQKDLDDQEKLVSRFGW' A
#
# COMPACT_ATOMS: atom_id res chain seq x y z
N ILE A 1 6.50 -16.53 2.55
CA ILE A 1 6.63 -16.01 1.17
C ILE A 1 5.27 -15.60 0.59
N PHE A 2 4.26 -16.50 0.52
CA PHE A 2 2.93 -16.21 -0.05
C PHE A 2 2.18 -15.00 0.58
N HIS A 3 2.41 -14.71 1.86
CA HIS A 3 1.75 -13.60 2.55
C HIS A 3 2.28 -12.21 2.11
N LEU A 4 3.60 -12.07 1.92
CA LEU A 4 4.22 -10.81 1.48
C LEU A 4 3.79 -10.46 0.05
N SER A 5 3.82 -11.45 -0.87
CA SER A 5 3.39 -11.24 -2.26
C SER A 5 1.93 -10.81 -2.37
N THR A 6 1.05 -11.32 -1.50
CA THR A 6 -0.37 -10.92 -1.45
C THR A 6 -0.53 -9.48 -0.99
N LEU A 7 0.30 -9.02 -0.04
CA LEU A 7 0.29 -7.63 0.42
C LEU A 7 0.83 -6.68 -0.63
N GLU A 8 1.90 -7.05 -1.33
CA GLU A 8 2.48 -6.28 -2.44
C GLU A 8 1.48 -6.08 -3.59
N GLU A 9 0.77 -7.14 -3.98
CA GLU A 9 -0.27 -7.05 -5.02
C GLU A 9 -1.40 -6.09 -4.58
N ARG A 10 -1.87 -6.23 -3.34
CA ARG A 10 -2.90 -5.34 -2.77
C ARG A 10 -2.43 -3.89 -2.71
N PHE A 11 -1.19 -3.66 -2.29
CA PHE A 11 -0.59 -2.34 -2.24
C PHE A 11 -0.57 -1.70 -3.63
N SER A 12 -0.05 -2.42 -4.62
CA SER A 12 0.06 -1.96 -6.01
C SER A 12 -1.29 -1.58 -6.60
N ARG A 13 -2.33 -2.39 -6.37
CA ARG A 13 -3.70 -2.12 -6.86
C ARG A 13 -4.31 -0.87 -6.23
N LEU A 14 -4.24 -0.74 -4.90
CA LEU A 14 -4.82 0.41 -4.19
C LEU A 14 -4.07 1.71 -4.53
N TRP A 15 -2.75 1.67 -4.60
CA TRP A 15 -1.93 2.86 -4.90
C TRP A 15 -2.17 3.35 -6.33
N THR A 16 -2.24 2.44 -7.31
CA THR A 16 -2.55 2.77 -8.70
C THR A 16 -3.97 3.37 -8.83
N GLN A 17 -4.95 2.85 -8.10
CA GLN A 17 -6.29 3.43 -8.06
C GLN A 17 -6.29 4.86 -7.53
N CYS A 18 -5.52 5.13 -6.47
CA CYS A 18 -5.38 6.48 -5.93
C CYS A 18 -4.71 7.45 -6.92
N GLN A 19 -3.64 7.03 -7.61
CA GLN A 19 -2.98 7.86 -8.63
C GLN A 19 -3.93 8.19 -9.79
N ARG A 20 -4.74 7.21 -10.25
CA ARG A 20 -5.79 7.44 -11.25
C ARG A 20 -6.87 8.41 -10.77
N CYS A 21 -7.28 8.29 -9.50
CA CYS A 21 -8.25 9.20 -8.89
C CYS A 21 -7.71 10.64 -8.76
N GLN A 22 -6.42 10.81 -8.49
CA GLN A 22 -5.76 12.11 -8.42
C GLN A 22 -5.52 12.73 -9.81
N GLY A 23 -5.27 11.88 -10.83
CA GLY A 23 -4.92 12.33 -12.17
C GLY A 23 -3.43 12.66 -12.36
N SER A 24 -2.61 12.48 -11.31
CA SER A 24 -1.16 12.66 -11.36
C SER A 24 -0.46 11.34 -11.08
N LEU A 25 0.49 10.97 -11.93
CA LEU A 25 1.34 9.78 -11.75
C LEU A 25 2.70 10.11 -11.12
N HIS A 26 3.11 11.38 -11.22
CA HIS A 26 4.44 11.84 -10.82
C HIS A 26 4.45 12.57 -9.47
N GLU A 27 3.28 13.07 -9.03
CA GLU A 27 3.16 13.77 -7.75
C GLU A 27 2.63 12.83 -6.66
N ASP A 28 2.84 13.23 -5.40
CA ASP A 28 2.40 12.47 -4.25
C ASP A 28 0.87 12.43 -4.11
N VAL A 29 0.33 11.27 -3.74
CA VAL A 29 -1.10 11.08 -3.47
C VAL A 29 -1.48 11.64 -2.09
N LEU A 30 -1.98 12.88 -2.07
CA LEU A 30 -2.40 13.63 -0.88
C LEU A 30 -3.91 13.55 -0.53
N CYS A 31 -4.59 12.46 -0.91
CA CYS A 31 -6.02 12.29 -0.59
C CYS A 31 -6.27 12.14 0.92
N THR A 32 -7.18 12.96 1.48
CA THR A 32 -7.63 12.98 2.88
C THR A 32 -9.14 12.73 3.04
N SER A 33 -9.82 12.30 1.98
CA SER A 33 -11.27 12.05 2.01
C SER A 33 -11.61 10.90 2.97
N ARG A 34 -12.38 11.21 4.02
CA ARG A 34 -12.83 10.25 5.04
C ARG A 34 -13.91 9.30 4.54
N ASP A 35 -14.64 9.70 3.50
CA ASP A 35 -15.67 8.89 2.86
C ASP A 35 -15.10 7.94 1.78
N CYS A 36 -13.81 8.06 1.48
CA CYS A 36 -13.14 7.16 0.56
C CYS A 36 -12.74 5.85 1.29
N PRO A 37 -13.29 4.68 0.93
CA PRO A 37 -12.90 3.41 1.55
C PRO A 37 -11.42 3.06 1.33
N ILE A 38 -10.84 3.53 0.22
CA ILE A 38 -9.43 3.30 -0.13
C ILE A 38 -8.49 4.05 0.83
N PHE A 39 -8.90 5.18 1.41
CA PHE A 39 -8.05 5.97 2.30
C PHE A 39 -7.50 5.13 3.47
N TYR A 40 -8.40 4.46 4.20
CA TYR A 40 -8.02 3.61 5.32
C TYR A 40 -7.34 2.31 4.86
N MET A 41 -7.80 1.71 3.76
CA MET A 41 -7.20 0.48 3.22
C MET A 41 -5.75 0.70 2.78
N ARG A 42 -5.45 1.82 2.12
CA ARG A 42 -4.11 2.20 1.67
C ARG A 42 -3.15 2.33 2.86
N LYS A 43 -3.57 3.03 3.92
CA LYS A 43 -2.78 3.20 5.14
C LYS A 43 -2.55 1.88 5.87
N LYS A 44 -3.57 1.03 5.94
CA LYS A 44 -3.45 -0.30 6.56
C LYS A 44 -2.47 -1.19 5.80
N VAL A 45 -2.65 -1.35 4.49
CA VAL A 45 -1.78 -2.22 3.67
C VAL A 45 -0.33 -1.73 3.67
N GLN A 46 -0.10 -0.41 3.68
CA GLN A 46 1.24 0.16 3.82
C GLN A 46 1.91 -0.28 5.13
N LYS A 47 1.18 -0.26 6.26
CA LYS A 47 1.69 -0.72 7.55
C LYS A 47 1.92 -2.22 7.58
N ASP A 48 0.94 -3.00 7.11
CA ASP A 48 1.03 -4.47 7.09
C ASP A 48 2.23 -4.95 6.25
N LEU A 49 2.55 -4.24 5.15
CA LEU A 49 3.68 -4.55 4.28
C LEU A 49 5.03 -4.24 4.96
N ASP A 50 5.17 -3.07 5.59
CA ASP A 50 6.37 -2.69 6.37
C ASP A 50 6.63 -3.67 7.54
N ASP A 51 5.57 -4.07 8.26
CA ASP A 51 5.67 -5.06 9.33
C ASP A 51 6.12 -6.45 8.80
N GLN A 52 5.61 -6.87 7.65
CA GLN A 52 6.00 -8.16 7.04
C GLN A 52 7.40 -8.13 6.45
N GLU A 53 7.81 -7.04 5.81
CA GLU A 53 9.15 -6.86 5.29
C GLU A 53 10.19 -6.95 6.43
N LYS A 54 9.93 -6.30 7.57
CA LYS A 54 10.75 -6.41 8.79
C LYS A 54 10.81 -7.81 9.38
N LEU A 55 9.78 -8.63 9.20
CA LEU A 55 9.79 -10.02 9.65
C LEU A 55 10.63 -10.89 8.72
N VAL A 56 10.50 -10.72 7.41
CA VAL A 56 11.28 -11.46 6.41
C VAL A 56 12.76 -11.08 6.47
N SER A 57 13.09 -9.80 6.68
CA SER A 57 14.48 -9.34 6.79
C SER A 57 15.26 -9.98 7.95
N ARG A 58 14.57 -10.44 9.01
CA ARG A 58 15.19 -11.17 10.14
C ARG A 58 15.76 -12.53 9.75
N PHE A 59 15.28 -13.12 8.66
CA PHE A 59 15.74 -14.42 8.16
C PHE A 59 16.81 -14.27 7.07
N GLY A 60 17.21 -13.03 6.74
CA GLY A 60 18.35 -12.76 5.86
C GLY A 60 19.66 -13.00 6.60
N TRP A 61 20.48 -13.91 6.07
CA TRP A 61 21.94 -13.97 6.29
C TRP A 61 22.64 -12.97 5.37
#